data_AF-A0A8K0IGY0-F1
#
_entry.id   AF-A0A8K0IGY0-F1
#
_cell.length_a   1.000
_cell.length_b   1.000
_cell.length_c   1.000
_cell.angle_alpha   90.00
_cell.angle_beta   90.00
_cell.angle_gamma   90.00
#
_symmetry.space_group_name_H-M   'P 1'
#
loop_
_entity.id
_entity.type
_entity.pdbx_description
1 polymer ?
#
loop_
_entity_poly.entity_id
_entity_poly.type
_entity_poly.pdbx_seq_one_letter_code
_entity_poly.pdbx_strand_id
1 'polypeptide(L)'
;MQLKGHKSAVTWLCFTPNSEQIITASKDGSLRIWNINVRYHLDEDPKTLKVFAIPLHDAKGSVSHYDRISISPNGKILAVASGLTLQWLCAETGRVLDTADKAHEGDITGIAWAPQLIPMGGGPTMGLATAGADKKVKLWLAPEHDSS
;
A
#
# COMPACT_ATOMS: atom_id res chain seq x y z
N MET A 1 -21.85 10.49 1.20
CA MET A 1 -21.38 9.09 1.08
C MET A 1 -20.22 8.83 2.04
N GLN A 2 -20.16 7.66 2.70
CA GLN A 2 -19.08 7.28 3.62
C GLN A 2 -18.73 5.80 3.46
N LEU A 3 -17.44 5.46 3.48
CA LEU A 3 -16.94 4.08 3.41
C LEU A 3 -16.97 3.42 4.80
N LYS A 4 -18.10 2.84 5.18
CA LYS A 4 -18.30 2.25 6.51
C LYS A 4 -17.75 0.83 6.57
N GLY A 5 -16.92 0.55 7.59
CA GLY A 5 -16.48 -0.83 7.85
C GLY A 5 -15.24 -0.97 8.72
N HIS A 6 -14.31 0.00 8.67
CA HIS A 6 -13.19 0.00 9.61
C HIS A 6 -13.66 0.19 11.05
N LYS A 7 -13.02 -0.51 11.99
CA LYS A 7 -13.37 -0.51 13.43
C LYS A 7 -12.47 0.41 14.26
N SER A 8 -11.50 1.05 13.62
CA SER A 8 -10.55 1.97 14.24
C SER A 8 -10.09 3.01 13.22
N ALA A 9 -9.21 3.92 13.65
CA ALA A 9 -8.70 5.01 12.82
C ALA A 9 -8.14 4.52 11.49
N VAL A 10 -8.64 5.09 10.39
CA VAL A 10 -8.05 4.93 9.05
C VAL A 10 -6.77 5.77 9.02
N THR A 11 -5.64 5.13 8.75
CA THR A 11 -4.31 5.76 8.83
C THR A 11 -3.87 6.32 7.49
N TRP A 12 -4.25 5.68 6.39
CA TRP A 12 -3.91 6.11 5.03
C TRP A 12 -4.87 5.54 3.98
N LEU A 13 -4.84 6.10 2.78
CA LEU A 13 -5.59 5.61 1.62
C LEU A 13 -4.86 5.87 0.30
N CYS A 14 -5.22 5.13 -0.75
CA CYS A 14 -4.84 5.43 -2.14
C CYS A 14 -5.91 4.96 -3.13
N PHE A 15 -5.99 5.61 -4.30
CA PHE A 15 -6.82 5.14 -5.42
C PHE A 15 -6.07 4.10 -6.23
N THR A 16 -6.79 3.15 -6.82
CA THR A 16 -6.25 2.28 -7.87
C THR A 16 -6.08 3.04 -9.19
N PRO A 17 -5.15 2.62 -10.08
CA PRO A 17 -4.90 3.33 -11.34
C PRO A 17 -6.11 3.42 -12.27
N ASN A 18 -7.03 2.44 -12.22
CA ASN A 18 -8.27 2.46 -12.98
C ASN A 18 -9.34 3.41 -12.41
N SER A 19 -9.11 4.05 -11.26
CA SER A 19 -10.06 4.97 -10.58
C SER A 19 -11.39 4.33 -10.15
N GLU A 20 -11.49 3.01 -10.16
CA GLU A 20 -12.72 2.30 -9.76
C GLU A 20 -12.69 1.84 -8.29
N GLN A 21 -11.50 1.86 -7.67
CA GLN A 21 -11.32 1.35 -6.31
C GLN A 21 -10.46 2.29 -5.46
N ILE A 22 -10.69 2.21 -4.15
CA ILE A 22 -9.82 2.80 -3.12
C ILE A 22 -9.30 1.67 -2.25
N ILE A 23 -8.03 1.77 -1.85
CA ILE A 23 -7.42 0.93 -0.82
C ILE A 23 -7.24 1.78 0.43
N THR A 24 -7.62 1.26 1.60
CA THR A 24 -7.46 1.94 2.89
C THR A 24 -6.72 1.06 3.88
N ALA A 25 -5.93 1.68 4.76
CA ALA A 25 -5.27 1.04 5.90
C ALA A 25 -5.84 1.58 7.21
N SER A 26 -5.90 0.73 8.25
CA SER A 26 -6.45 1.13 9.55
C SER A 26 -5.71 0.51 10.72
N LYS A 27 -5.79 1.18 11.87
CA LYS A 27 -5.38 0.66 13.18
C LYS A 27 -6.25 -0.50 13.68
N ASP A 28 -7.29 -0.89 12.94
CA ASP A 28 -8.05 -2.11 13.22
C ASP A 28 -7.34 -3.39 12.73
N GLY A 29 -6.12 -3.24 12.19
CA GLY A 29 -5.30 -4.35 11.71
C GLY A 29 -5.69 -4.84 10.32
N SER A 30 -6.46 -4.05 9.56
CA SER A 30 -6.89 -4.42 8.20
C SER A 30 -6.53 -3.41 7.12
N LEU A 31 -6.24 -3.95 5.94
CA LEU A 31 -6.36 -3.27 4.66
C LEU A 31 -7.75 -3.59 4.08
N ARG A 32 -8.40 -2.60 3.46
CA ARG A 32 -9.66 -2.80 2.74
C ARG A 32 -9.57 -2.27 1.33
N ILE A 33 -10.16 -3.01 0.39
CA ILE A 33 -10.38 -2.57 -0.99
C ILE A 33 -11.86 -2.28 -1.16
N TRP A 34 -12.18 -1.10 -1.68
CA TRP A 34 -13.54 -0.61 -1.86
C TRP A 34 -13.82 -0.41 -3.34
N ASN A 35 -14.97 -0.86 -3.81
CA ASN A 35 -15.51 -0.41 -5.07
C ASN A 35 -16.16 0.96 -4.88
N ILE A 36 -15.67 1.95 -5.62
CA ILE A 36 -16.22 3.31 -5.63
C ILE A 36 -16.88 3.67 -6.97
N ASN A 37 -16.91 2.74 -7.94
CA ASN A 37 -17.69 2.88 -9.16
C ASN A 37 -19.18 2.65 -8.83
N VAL A 38 -19.78 3.64 -8.18
CA VAL A 38 -21.17 3.64 -7.71
C VAL A 38 -21.96 4.76 -8.35
N ARG A 39 -23.29 4.64 -8.35
CA ARG A 39 -24.17 5.70 -8.83
C ARG A 39 -24.30 6.81 -7.79
N TYR A 40 -23.34 7.73 -7.77
CA TYR A 40 -23.29 8.84 -6.81
C TYR A 40 -24.57 9.66 -6.72
N HIS A 41 -25.30 9.84 -7.83
CA HIS A 41 -26.55 10.61 -7.89
C HIS A 41 -27.77 9.86 -7.31
N LEU A 42 -27.63 8.56 -7.01
CA LEU A 42 -28.66 7.72 -6.39
C LEU A 42 -28.30 7.35 -4.95
N ASP A 43 -27.29 7.99 -4.36
CA ASP A 43 -26.77 7.68 -3.02
C ASP A 43 -26.45 6.18 -2.82
N GLU A 44 -25.96 5.50 -3.87
CA GLU A 44 -25.51 4.12 -3.76
C GLU A 44 -24.26 4.03 -2.87
N ASP A 45 -24.32 3.19 -1.84
CA ASP A 45 -23.20 2.98 -0.94
C ASP A 45 -22.05 2.20 -1.61
N PRO A 46 -20.78 2.64 -1.45
CA PRO A 46 -19.62 1.87 -1.84
C PRO A 46 -19.56 0.52 -1.14
N LYS A 47 -19.05 -0.49 -1.85
CA LYS A 47 -18.99 -1.87 -1.35
C LYS A 47 -17.56 -2.24 -1.01
N THR A 48 -17.33 -2.83 0.17
CA THR A 48 -16.06 -3.50 0.45
C THR A 48 -15.96 -4.72 -0.46
N LEU A 49 -14.91 -4.77 -1.29
CA LEU A 49 -14.61 -5.92 -2.14
C LEU A 49 -13.75 -6.94 -1.38
N LYS A 50 -12.73 -6.46 -0.67
CA LYS A 50 -11.74 -7.32 0.01
C LYS A 50 -11.32 -6.72 1.34
N VAL A 51 -10.98 -7.60 2.27
CA VAL A 51 -10.38 -7.28 3.56
C VAL A 51 -9.17 -8.18 3.75
N PHE A 52 -8.00 -7.58 3.95
CA PHE A 52 -6.77 -8.29 4.26
C PHE A 52 -6.32 -7.94 5.67
N ALA A 53 -5.83 -8.92 6.42
CA ALA A 53 -5.14 -8.63 7.67
C ALA A 53 -3.77 -8.01 7.38
N ILE A 54 -3.35 -7.06 8.22
CA ILE A 54 -1.98 -6.55 8.18
C ILE A 54 -1.06 -7.65 8.77
N PRO A 55 -0.12 -8.21 7.98
CA PRO A 55 0.74 -9.32 8.42
C PRO A 55 1.88 -8.88 9.35
N LEU A 56 2.06 -7.57 9.56
CA LEU A 56 3.16 -7.04 10.36
C LEU A 56 2.77 -6.98 11.84
N HIS A 57 3.67 -7.45 12.70
CA HIS A 57 3.53 -7.38 14.16
C HIS A 57 4.67 -6.56 14.76
N ASP A 58 4.38 -5.82 15.84
CA ASP A 58 5.40 -5.13 16.61
C ASP A 58 6.24 -6.12 17.45
N ALA A 59 7.27 -5.62 18.13
CA ALA A 59 8.13 -6.44 18.99
C ALA A 59 7.39 -7.12 20.16
N LYS A 60 6.15 -6.70 20.45
CA LYS A 60 5.28 -7.27 21.50
C LYS A 60 4.25 -8.24 20.91
N GLY A 61 4.30 -8.52 19.61
CA GLY A 61 3.37 -9.39 18.89
C GLY A 61 2.02 -8.75 18.55
N SER A 62 1.82 -7.46 18.87
CA SER A 62 0.60 -6.75 18.51
C SER A 62 0.61 -6.40 17.02
N VAL A 63 -0.54 -6.49 16.36
CA VAL A 63 -0.65 -6.13 14.94
C VAL A 63 -0.24 -4.67 14.76
N SER A 64 0.75 -4.43 13.91
CA SER A 64 1.18 -3.08 13.55
C SER A 64 0.17 -2.43 12.59
N HIS A 65 0.35 -1.15 12.31
CA HIS A 65 -0.45 -0.43 11.34
C HIS A 65 0.44 0.14 10.24
N TYR A 66 -0.11 0.24 9.03
CA TYR A 66 0.57 0.93 7.94
C TYR A 66 0.30 2.43 8.02
N ASP A 67 1.37 3.22 8.04
CA ASP A 67 1.34 4.68 8.09
C ASP A 67 1.25 5.30 6.70
N ARG A 68 1.78 4.59 5.69
CA ARG A 68 1.75 4.99 4.28
C ARG A 68 1.42 3.79 3.43
N ILE A 69 0.55 3.98 2.45
CA ILE A 69 0.29 3.00 1.39
C ILE A 69 0.32 3.70 0.03
N SER A 70 0.82 3.02 -1.00
CA SER A 70 0.84 3.53 -2.37
C SER A 70 0.78 2.38 -3.36
N ILE A 71 -0.17 2.43 -4.29
CA ILE A 71 -0.33 1.40 -5.32
C ILE A 71 0.57 1.72 -6.52
N SER A 72 1.20 0.69 -7.05
CA SER A 72 1.96 0.75 -8.29
C SER A 72 1.11 1.21 -9.49
N PRO A 73 1.69 1.93 -10.46
CA PRO A 73 1.00 2.34 -11.69
C PRO A 73 0.29 1.22 -12.47
N ASN A 74 0.78 -0.02 -12.41
CA ASN A 74 0.13 -1.16 -13.07
C ASN A 74 -0.97 -1.82 -12.19
N GLY A 75 -1.16 -1.35 -10.96
CA GLY A 75 -2.18 -1.82 -10.04
C GLY A 75 -1.88 -3.16 -9.35
N LYS A 76 -0.72 -3.78 -9.57
CA LYS A 76 -0.43 -5.15 -9.11
C LYS A 76 0.26 -5.22 -7.74
N ILE A 77 1.08 -4.23 -7.43
CA ILE A 77 1.89 -4.19 -6.21
C ILE A 77 1.50 -2.99 -5.34
N LEU A 78 1.28 -3.23 -4.06
CA LEU A 78 1.05 -2.20 -3.05
C LEU A 78 2.32 -2.04 -2.21
N ALA A 79 2.93 -0.86 -2.24
CA ALA A 79 4.00 -0.51 -1.31
C ALA A 79 3.37 0.04 -0.03
N VAL A 80 3.81 -0.46 1.12
CA VAL A 80 3.30 -0.06 2.43
C VAL A 80 4.45 0.18 3.40
N ALA A 81 4.34 1.20 4.24
CA ALA A 81 5.31 1.44 5.31
C ALA A 81 4.66 1.43 6.69
N SER A 82 5.41 0.95 7.67
CA SER A 82 5.10 0.99 9.10
C SER A 82 6.38 1.31 9.85
N GLY A 83 6.46 2.51 10.45
CA GLY A 83 7.70 3.00 11.05
C GLY A 83 8.88 2.96 10.06
N LEU A 84 9.86 2.09 10.34
CA LEU A 84 11.09 1.92 9.53
C LEU A 84 10.97 0.88 8.41
N THR A 85 9.91 0.07 8.45
CA THR A 85 9.73 -1.10 7.60
C THR A 85 8.99 -0.71 6.32
N LEU A 86 9.51 -1.15 5.18
CA LEU A 86 8.83 -1.09 3.88
C LEU A 86 8.47 -2.50 3.44
N GLN A 87 7.24 -2.73 3.01
CA GLN A 87 6.80 -4.00 2.43
C GLN A 87 6.16 -3.78 1.06
N TRP A 88 6.29 -4.79 0.21
CA TRP A 88 5.56 -4.90 -1.05
C TRP A 88 4.56 -6.03 -0.91
N LEU A 89 3.29 -5.74 -1.21
CA LEU A 89 2.20 -6.70 -1.15
C LEU A 89 1.65 -6.90 -2.57
N CYS A 90 1.19 -8.12 -2.86
CA CYS A 90 0.31 -8.37 -4.00
C CYS A 90 -1.03 -7.66 -3.74
N ALA A 91 -1.40 -6.70 -4.59
CA ALA A 91 -2.62 -5.92 -4.42
C ALA A 91 -3.89 -6.79 -4.49
N GLU A 92 -3.83 -7.89 -5.26
CA GLU A 92 -4.94 -8.78 -5.47
C GLU A 92 -5.20 -9.72 -4.28
N THR A 93 -4.14 -10.16 -3.60
CA THR A 93 -4.22 -11.21 -2.57
C THR A 93 -3.86 -10.73 -1.16
N GLY A 94 -3.24 -9.55 -1.03
CA GLY A 94 -2.68 -9.07 0.23
C GLY A 94 -1.44 -9.83 0.70
N ARG A 95 -0.90 -10.77 -0.08
CA ARG A 95 0.30 -11.53 0.28
C ARG A 95 1.54 -10.63 0.23
N VAL A 96 2.42 -10.75 1.22
CA VAL A 96 3.74 -10.11 1.22
C VAL A 96 4.61 -10.73 0.13
N LEU A 97 5.10 -9.90 -0.79
CA LEU A 97 6.05 -10.25 -1.83
C LEU A 97 7.49 -10.09 -1.34
N ASP A 98 7.77 -8.97 -0.65
CA ASP A 98 9.09 -8.67 -0.11
C ASP A 98 9.00 -7.71 1.09
N THR A 99 10.04 -7.66 1.91
CA THR A 99 10.14 -6.82 3.12
C THR A 99 11.55 -6.28 3.31
N ALA A 100 11.63 -4.97 3.56
CA ALA A 100 12.83 -4.28 4.00
C ALA A 100 12.62 -3.74 5.43
N ASP A 101 13.00 -4.52 6.44
CA ASP A 101 12.75 -4.24 7.87
C ASP A 101 13.42 -2.96 8.40
N LYS A 102 14.56 -2.58 7.80
CA LYS A 102 15.29 -1.35 8.12
C LYS A 102 15.47 -0.52 6.86
N ALA A 103 14.36 -0.30 6.16
CA ALA A 103 14.38 0.51 4.96
C ALA A 103 14.93 1.92 5.27
N HIS A 104 14.66 2.48 6.44
CA HIS A 104 15.27 3.72 6.94
C HIS A 104 15.77 3.59 8.39
N GLU A 105 16.60 4.53 8.84
CA GLU A 105 17.04 4.66 10.25
C GLU A 105 16.10 5.56 11.08
N GLY A 106 15.01 6.03 10.46
CA GLY A 106 13.94 6.82 11.05
C GLY A 106 12.65 6.62 10.25
N ASP A 107 11.51 7.02 10.81
CA ASP A 107 10.20 6.71 10.24
C ASP A 107 10.09 7.11 8.77
N ILE A 108 9.52 6.22 7.96
CA ILE A 108 9.21 6.51 6.56
C ILE A 108 8.07 7.50 6.54
N THR A 109 8.35 8.70 6.03
CA THR A 109 7.41 9.83 6.00
C THR A 109 6.69 9.95 4.67
N GLY A 110 7.24 9.37 3.59
CA GLY A 110 6.68 9.42 2.24
C GLY A 110 7.07 8.24 1.37
N ILE A 111 6.18 7.88 0.44
CA ILE A 111 6.35 6.84 -0.56
C ILE A 111 5.81 7.36 -1.90
N ALA A 112 6.58 7.21 -2.98
CA ALA A 112 6.14 7.57 -4.33
C ALA A 112 6.62 6.55 -5.36
N TRP A 113 5.68 5.96 -6.10
CA TRP A 113 6.00 5.14 -7.27
C TRP A 113 6.44 6.03 -8.43
N ALA A 114 7.45 5.59 -9.19
CA ALA A 114 7.72 6.16 -10.49
C ALA A 114 6.50 5.91 -11.41
N PRO A 115 5.98 6.93 -12.12
CA PRO A 115 4.78 6.79 -12.95
C PRO A 115 5.01 5.93 -14.20
N GLN A 116 6.27 5.72 -14.58
CA GLN A 116 6.68 4.91 -15.72
C GLN A 116 7.77 3.92 -15.30
N LEU A 117 7.96 2.88 -16.11
CA LEU A 117 9.05 1.94 -15.92
C LEU A 117 10.40 2.65 -16.10
N ILE A 118 11.35 2.30 -15.25
CA ILE A 118 12.73 2.77 -15.33
C ILE A 118 13.49 1.81 -16.24
N PRO A 119 14.10 2.28 -17.35
CA PRO A 119 14.94 1.44 -18.20
C PRO A 119 16.17 0.98 -17.41
N MET A 120 16.32 -0.33 -17.23
CA MET A 120 17.49 -0.94 -16.61
C MET A 120 18.15 -1.92 -17.58
N GLY A 121 19.42 -2.24 -17.35
CA GLY A 121 20.16 -3.20 -18.20
C GLY A 121 19.54 -4.59 -18.27
N GLY A 122 18.73 -4.97 -17.27
CA GLY A 122 17.96 -6.22 -17.23
C GLY A 122 16.51 -6.11 -17.74
N GLY A 123 16.11 -4.96 -18.29
CA GLY A 123 14.74 -4.68 -18.73
C GLY A 123 14.09 -3.52 -17.96
N PRO A 124 12.94 -3.02 -18.44
CA PRO A 124 12.23 -1.93 -17.77
C PRO A 124 11.56 -2.42 -16.47
N THR A 125 11.86 -1.77 -15.34
CA THR A 125 11.39 -2.18 -14.00
C THR A 125 10.65 -1.05 -13.28
N MET A 126 9.72 -1.40 -12.38
CA MET A 126 9.04 -0.41 -11.56
C MET A 126 9.96 0.13 -10.47
N GLY A 127 10.10 1.46 -10.41
CA GLY A 127 10.83 2.14 -9.35
C GLY A 127 9.93 2.70 -8.26
N LEU A 128 10.43 2.71 -7.03
CA LEU A 128 9.80 3.33 -5.86
C LEU A 128 10.82 4.24 -5.17
N ALA A 129 10.37 5.39 -4.68
CA ALA A 129 11.15 6.27 -3.81
C ALA A 129 10.51 6.35 -2.42
N THR A 130 11.34 6.34 -1.38
CA THR A 130 10.92 6.58 0.00
C THR A 130 11.72 7.72 0.63
N ALA A 131 11.07 8.49 1.50
CA ALA A 131 11.70 9.54 2.29
C ALA A 131 11.56 9.21 3.78
N GLY A 132 12.62 9.42 4.57
CA GLY A 132 12.65 9.09 5.99
C GLY A 132 13.01 10.26 6.90
N ALA A 133 12.62 10.16 8.18
CA ALA A 133 13.05 11.09 9.23
C ALA A 133 14.57 11.07 9.48
N ASP A 134 15.26 10.05 8.94
CA ASP A 134 16.72 9.94 8.88
C ASP A 134 17.39 10.89 7.87
N LYS A 135 16.63 11.82 7.28
CA LYS A 135 17.09 12.84 6.30
C LYS A 135 17.56 12.23 4.98
N LYS A 136 17.17 10.98 4.67
CA LYS A 136 17.55 10.28 3.44
C LYS A 136 16.34 10.08 2.54
N VAL A 137 16.60 10.07 1.24
CA VAL A 137 15.71 9.50 0.21
C VAL A 137 16.36 8.21 -0.28
N LYS A 138 15.59 7.14 -0.39
CA LYS A 138 16.07 5.85 -0.92
C LYS A 138 15.22 5.45 -2.12
N LEU A 139 15.88 4.81 -3.08
CA LEU A 139 15.27 4.29 -4.30
C LEU A 139 15.28 2.77 -4.25
N TRP A 140 14.20 2.18 -4.74
CA TRP A 140 13.96 0.75 -4.72
C TRP A 140 13.46 0.31 -6.08
N LEU A 141 13.82 -0.91 -6.46
CA LEU A 141 13.13 -1.64 -7.52
C LEU A 141 12.04 -2.49 -6.88
N ALA A 142 10.87 -2.54 -7.49
CA ALA A 142 9.82 -3.45 -7.04
C ALA A 142 10.27 -4.92 -7.22
N PRO A 143 9.87 -5.82 -6.32
CA PRO A 143 10.02 -7.25 -6.56
C PRO A 143 9.21 -7.67 -7.78
N GLU A 144 9.64 -8.76 -8.42
CA GLU A 144 8.87 -9.37 -9.49
C GLU A 144 7.52 -9.86 -8.96
N HIS A 145 6.46 -9.64 -9.74
CA HIS A 145 5.13 -10.14 -9.44
C HIS A 145 4.80 -11.24 -10.45
N ASP A 146 5.10 -12.49 -10.08
CA ASP A 146 4.64 -13.63 -10.87
C ASP A 146 3.11 -13.67 -10.87
N SER A 147 2.54 -13.55 -12.06
CA SER A 147 1.13 -13.86 -12.28
C SER A 147 0.98 -15.37 -12.42
N SER A 148 0.94 -16.08 -11.30
CA SER A 148 0.47 -17.46 -11.24
C SER A 148 -1.04 -17.50 -11.02
#